data_AF-A0A2R7SR80-F1
#
_entry.id   AF-A0A2R7SR80-F1
#
_cell.length_a   1.000
_cell.length_b   1.000
_cell.length_c   1.000
_cell.angle_alpha   90.00
_cell.angle_beta   90.00
_cell.angle_gamma   90.00
#
_symmetry.space_group_name_H-M   'P 1'
#
loop_
_entity.id
_entity.type
_entity.pdbx_description
1 polymer ?
#
loop_
_entity_poly.entity_id
_entity_poly.type
_entity_poly.pdbx_seq_one_letter_code
_entity_poly.pdbx_strand_id
1 'polypeptide(L)'
;MNYPDLPVLAEPALAARVQHALDHKTKPLGALGRIESLALQLALIQGQERPSLRQPQLVVFAADHGLSRRGVSAFPREVTPQMVANMLAGGAAVSVLARQQGLALH
;
A
#
# COMPACT_ATOMS: atom_id res chain seq x y z
N MET A 1 -4.31 25.54 9.28
CA MET A 1 -4.80 24.16 9.13
C MET A 1 -4.41 23.41 10.39
N ASN A 2 -5.38 22.80 11.07
CA ASN A 2 -5.12 21.94 12.23
C ASN A 2 -5.09 20.50 11.72
N TYR A 3 -3.91 19.95 11.50
CA TYR A 3 -3.75 18.54 11.13
C TYR A 3 -3.58 17.71 12.39
N PRO A 4 -4.08 16.46 12.42
CA PRO A 4 -3.79 15.56 13.52
C PRO A 4 -2.29 15.28 13.58
N ASP A 5 -1.74 15.18 14.79
CA ASP A 5 -0.38 14.69 14.98
C ASP A 5 -0.31 13.22 14.56
N LEU A 6 0.66 12.92 13.69
CA LEU A 6 0.95 11.54 13.31
C LEU A 6 1.90 10.93 14.34
N PRO A 7 1.68 9.67 14.75
CA PRO A 7 2.59 9.00 15.66
C PRO A 7 3.98 8.87 15.04
N VAL A 8 5.01 9.07 15.87
CA VAL A 8 6.40 8.87 15.46
C VAL A 8 6.65 7.38 15.29
N LEU A 9 7.12 6.98 14.11
CA LEU A 9 7.42 5.57 13.80
C LEU A 9 8.77 5.09 14.36
N ALA A 10 9.58 6.01 14.89
CA ALA A 10 10.88 5.70 15.47
C ALA A 10 10.71 5.18 16.90
N GLU A 11 10.57 3.86 17.03
CA GLU A 11 10.49 3.15 18.31
C GLU A 11 11.70 2.19 18.46
N PRO A 12 12.85 2.67 18.96
CA PRO A 12 14.09 1.89 18.99
C PRO A 12 13.98 0.57 19.75
N ALA A 13 13.20 0.57 20.84
CA ALA A 13 12.96 -0.62 21.64
C ALA A 13 12.15 -1.67 20.87
N LEU A 14 11.13 -1.25 20.11
CA LEU A 14 10.35 -2.15 19.26
C LEU A 14 11.21 -2.68 18.09
N ALA A 15 11.97 -1.80 17.44
CA ALA A 15 12.87 -2.17 16.35
C ALA A 15 13.86 -3.25 16.78
N ALA A 16 14.48 -3.10 17.95
CA ALA A 16 15.41 -4.08 18.50
C ALA A 16 14.75 -5.44 18.77
N ARG A 17 13.54 -5.47 19.36
CA ARG A 17 12.81 -6.72 19.60
C ARG A 17 12.41 -7.42 18.31
N VAL A 18 11.95 -6.68 17.30
CA VAL A 18 11.58 -7.22 15.98
C VAL A 18 12.80 -7.76 15.25
N GLN A 19 13.91 -7.01 15.21
CA GLN A 19 15.15 -7.45 14.56
C GLN A 19 15.68 -8.73 15.23
N HIS A 20 15.71 -8.77 16.56
CA HIS A 20 16.07 -9.97 17.31
C HIS A 20 15.20 -11.18 16.93
N ALA A 21 13.87 -10.99 16.82
CA ALA A 21 12.95 -12.04 16.42
C ALA A 21 13.13 -12.49 14.96
N LEU A 22 13.57 -11.60 14.05
CA LEU A 22 13.90 -11.95 12.66
C LEU A 22 15.20 -12.73 12.56
N ASP A 23 16.23 -12.33 13.31
CA ASP A 23 17.56 -12.95 13.32
C ASP A 23 17.53 -14.37 13.91
N HIS A 24 16.61 -14.63 14.85
CA HIS A 24 16.45 -15.94 15.50
C HIS A 24 15.46 -16.90 14.81
N LYS A 25 15.02 -16.60 13.58
CA LYS A 25 14.28 -17.57 12.77
C LYS A 25 15.21 -18.65 12.25
N THR A 26 14.67 -19.82 11.92
CA THR A 26 15.42 -20.94 11.31
C THR A 26 15.85 -20.62 9.87
N LYS A 27 16.81 -19.72 9.73
CA LYS A 27 17.40 -19.24 8.47
C LYS A 27 18.80 -18.68 8.76
N PRO A 28 19.73 -18.65 7.78
CA PRO A 28 20.92 -17.82 7.90
C PRO A 28 20.53 -16.34 8.08
N LEU A 29 21.38 -15.57 8.77
CA LEU A 29 21.16 -14.13 8.95
C LEU A 29 21.02 -13.44 7.58
N GLY A 30 19.97 -12.61 7.45
CA GLY A 30 19.68 -11.88 6.23
C GLY A 30 19.19 -12.71 5.03
N ALA A 31 18.98 -14.02 5.16
CA ALA A 31 18.63 -14.89 4.03
C ALA A 31 17.30 -14.56 3.34
N LEU A 32 16.37 -13.84 4.00
CA LEU A 32 15.11 -13.41 3.38
C LEU A 32 15.20 -12.00 2.77
N GLY A 33 16.36 -11.35 2.85
CA GLY A 33 16.65 -10.06 2.22
C GLY A 33 15.57 -9.00 2.49
N ARG A 34 14.94 -8.50 1.42
CA ARG A 34 13.91 -7.44 1.50
C ARG A 34 12.67 -7.81 2.30
N ILE A 35 12.40 -9.10 2.52
CA ILE A 35 11.27 -9.52 3.34
C ILE A 35 11.52 -9.19 4.81
N GLU A 36 12.77 -9.26 5.28
CA GLU A 36 13.12 -8.91 6.67
C GLU A 36 12.94 -7.41 6.93
N SER A 37 13.44 -6.57 6.01
CA SER A 37 13.27 -5.12 6.11
C SER A 37 11.80 -4.70 5.99
N LEU A 38 11.02 -5.35 5.12
CA LEU A 38 9.58 -5.11 5.02
C LEU A 38 8.85 -5.52 6.30
N ALA A 39 9.18 -6.66 6.90
CA ALA A 39 8.57 -7.10 8.15
C ALA A 39 8.86 -6.12 9.30
N LEU A 40 10.11 -5.63 9.41
CA LEU A 40 10.48 -4.60 10.38
C LEU A 40 9.70 -3.31 10.15
N GLN A 41 9.63 -2.84 8.91
CA GLN A 41 8.88 -1.62 8.58
C GLN A 41 7.39 -1.74 8.95
N LEU A 42 6.75 -2.85 8.61
CA LEU A 42 5.34 -3.08 8.95
C LEU A 42 5.12 -3.17 10.46
N ALA A 43 6.07 -3.78 11.19
CA ALA A 43 6.01 -3.86 12.65
C ALA A 43 6.05 -2.47 13.30
N LEU A 44 6.92 -1.58 12.81
CA LEU A 44 7.02 -0.19 13.28
C LEU A 44 5.78 0.63 12.91
N ILE A 45 5.26 0.50 11.69
CA ILE A 45 4.02 1.17 11.25
C ILE A 45 2.84 0.76 12.11
N GLN A 46 2.73 -0.52 12.45
CA GLN A 46 1.61 -1.06 13.23
C GLN A 46 1.86 -1.03 14.75
N GLY A 47 3.05 -0.63 15.21
CA GLY A 47 3.42 -0.65 16.62
C GLY A 47 3.41 -2.05 17.26
N GLN A 48 3.56 -3.12 16.49
CA GLN A 48 3.42 -4.51 16.95
C GLN A 48 4.54 -5.41 16.41
N GLU A 49 5.06 -6.32 17.23
CA GLU A 49 6.18 -7.18 16.83
C GLU A 49 5.84 -8.20 15.73
N ARG A 50 4.57 -8.56 15.63
CA ARG A 50 4.04 -9.50 14.64
C ARG A 50 3.02 -8.79 13.78
N PRO A 51 3.44 -7.97 12.79
CA PRO A 51 2.50 -7.22 11.95
C PRO A 51 1.54 -8.14 11.21
N SER A 52 0.30 -7.68 11.04
CA SER A 52 -0.76 -8.42 10.34
C SER A 52 -1.54 -7.47 9.43
N LEU A 53 -1.87 -7.90 8.21
CA LEU A 53 -2.79 -7.16 7.36
C LEU A 53 -4.22 -7.57 7.71
N ARG A 54 -5.02 -6.62 8.19
CA ARG A 54 -6.44 -6.84 8.51
C ARG A 54 -7.27 -6.00 7.56
N GLN A 55 -8.13 -6.65 6.77
CA GLN A 55 -8.99 -6.00 5.77
C GLN A 55 -8.23 -4.92 4.96
N PRO A 56 -7.14 -5.29 4.25
CA PRO A 56 -6.38 -4.33 3.46
C PRO A 56 -7.24 -3.73 2.34
N GLN A 57 -7.01 -2.45 2.05
CA GLN A 57 -7.82 -1.65 1.12
C GLN A 57 -6.94 -1.09 0.03
N LEU A 58 -7.47 -1.01 -1.19
CA LEU A 58 -6.88 -0.29 -2.31
C LEU A 58 -7.80 0.88 -2.65
N VAL A 59 -7.31 2.11 -2.53
CA VAL A 59 -8.09 3.32 -2.78
C VAL A 59 -7.57 4.01 -4.04
N VAL A 60 -8.44 4.20 -5.03
CA VAL A 60 -8.10 4.85 -6.30
C VAL A 60 -8.73 6.25 -6.34
N PHE A 61 -7.87 7.27 -6.30
CA PHE A 61 -8.29 8.64 -6.51
C PHE A 61 -8.32 8.94 -8.01
N ALA A 62 -9.52 9.17 -8.55
CA ALA A 62 -9.71 9.53 -9.95
C ALA A 62 -10.07 11.02 -10.09
N ALA A 63 -9.35 11.73 -10.96
CA ALA A 63 -9.62 13.13 -11.28
C ALA A 63 -9.12 13.44 -12.69
N ASP A 64 -9.78 14.39 -13.34
CA ASP A 64 -9.30 14.97 -14.60
C ASP A 64 -8.40 16.18 -14.35
N HIS A 65 -7.54 16.48 -15.32
CA HIS A 65 -6.72 17.69 -15.32
C HIS A 65 -7.09 18.59 -16.50
N GLY A 66 -7.34 19.89 -16.26
CA GLY A 66 -7.67 20.85 -17.31
C GLY A 66 -6.62 21.02 -18.42
N LEU A 67 -5.37 20.64 -18.17
CA LEU A 67 -4.27 20.67 -19.13
C LEU A 67 -4.47 19.67 -20.27
N SER A 68 -5.25 18.59 -20.05
CA SER A 68 -5.57 17.58 -21.07
C SER A 68 -6.18 18.17 -22.34
N ARG A 69 -6.86 19.32 -22.24
CA ARG A 69 -7.41 20.08 -23.37
C ARG A 69 -6.36 20.57 -24.36
N ARG A 70 -5.08 20.60 -23.96
CA ARG A 70 -3.96 21.03 -24.80
C ARG A 70 -3.31 19.87 -25.57
N GLY A 71 -3.93 18.69 -25.61
CA GLY A 71 -3.40 17.54 -26.36
C GLY A 71 -2.15 16.90 -25.75
N VAL A 72 -1.91 17.11 -24.45
CA VAL A 72 -0.76 16.54 -23.72
C VAL A 72 -0.94 15.07 -23.35
N SER A 73 -2.16 14.54 -23.51
CA SER A 73 -2.52 13.15 -23.20
C SER A 73 -2.65 12.35 -24.49
N ALA A 74 -2.17 11.11 -24.48
CA ALA A 74 -2.40 10.13 -25.55
C ALA A 74 -3.86 9.67 -25.62
N PHE A 75 -4.65 9.90 -24.57
CA PHE A 75 -6.04 9.48 -24.46
C PHE A 75 -6.98 10.69 -24.33
N PRO A 76 -8.20 10.62 -24.93
CA PRO A 76 -9.26 11.59 -24.68
C PRO A 76 -9.61 11.67 -23.20
N ARG A 77 -10.07 12.83 -22.74
CA ARG A 77 -10.46 13.04 -21.32
C ARG A 77 -11.62 12.14 -20.88
N GLU A 78 -12.46 11.72 -21.83
CA GLU A 78 -13.61 10.84 -21.59
C GLU A 78 -13.17 9.46 -21.08
N VAL A 79 -11.89 9.10 -21.24
CA VAL A 79 -11.34 7.84 -20.73
C VAL A 79 -11.32 7.81 -19.20
N THR A 80 -11.16 8.95 -18.51
CA THR A 80 -11.17 8.99 -17.04
C THR A 80 -12.48 8.43 -16.46
N PRO A 81 -13.67 8.99 -16.79
CA PRO A 81 -14.93 8.44 -16.28
C PRO A 81 -15.22 7.02 -16.81
N GLN A 82 -14.80 6.68 -18.02
CA GLN A 82 -14.93 5.31 -18.55
C GLN A 82 -14.11 4.30 -17.74
N MET A 83 -12.89 4.65 -17.35
CA MET A 83 -12.04 3.78 -16.55
C MET A 83 -12.59 3.63 -15.13
N VAL A 84 -13.11 4.71 -14.53
CA VAL A 84 -13.80 4.63 -13.24
C VAL A 84 -15.01 3.68 -13.33
N ALA A 85 -15.84 3.81 -14.37
CA ALA A 85 -16.96 2.90 -14.60
C ALA A 85 -16.48 1.43 -14.77
N ASN A 86 -15.38 1.21 -15.48
CA ASN A 86 -14.77 -0.11 -15.63
C ASN A 86 -14.23 -0.68 -14.31
N MET A 87 -13.64 0.17 -13.45
CA MET A 87 -13.20 -0.23 -12.10
C MET A 87 -14.39 -0.64 -11.22
N LEU A 88 -15.48 0.14 -11.23
CA LEU A 88 -16.72 -0.16 -10.51
C LEU A 88 -17.40 -1.44 -11.01
N ALA A 89 -17.35 -1.69 -12.31
CA ALA A 89 -17.83 -2.93 -12.93
C ALA A 89 -16.89 -4.13 -12.66
N GLY A 90 -15.74 -3.92 -12.03
CA GLY A 90 -14.78 -4.97 -11.71
C GLY A 90 -13.93 -5.46 -12.90
N GLY A 91 -13.98 -4.76 -14.03
CA GLY A 91 -13.33 -5.13 -15.29
C GLY A 91 -11.94 -4.53 -15.50
N ALA A 92 -11.54 -3.56 -14.66
CA ALA A 92 -10.17 -3.03 -14.70
C ALA A 92 -9.17 -4.03 -14.12
N ALA A 93 -7.93 -4.02 -14.61
CA ALA A 93 -6.86 -4.88 -14.09
C ALA A 93 -6.67 -4.73 -12.57
N VAL A 94 -6.76 -3.50 -12.07
CA VAL A 94 -6.69 -3.20 -10.63
C VAL A 94 -7.81 -3.88 -9.84
N SER A 95 -9.03 -3.92 -10.39
CA SER A 95 -10.18 -4.59 -9.77
C SER A 95 -9.99 -6.11 -9.71
N VAL A 96 -9.40 -6.71 -10.75
CA VAL A 96 -9.11 -8.14 -10.80
C VAL A 96 -8.03 -8.50 -9.78
N LEU A 97 -6.93 -7.75 -9.73
CA LEU A 97 -5.83 -7.99 -8.78
C LEU A 97 -6.27 -7.76 -7.33
N ALA A 98 -7.03 -6.70 -7.05
CA ALA A 98 -7.59 -6.44 -5.73
C ALA A 98 -8.43 -7.64 -5.25
N ARG A 99 -9.35 -8.13 -6.09
CA ARG A 99 -10.16 -9.30 -5.79
C ARG A 99 -9.33 -10.56 -5.56
N GLN A 100 -8.33 -10.83 -6.40
CA GLN A 100 -7.44 -12.00 -6.26
C GLN A 100 -6.65 -11.99 -4.94
N GLN A 101 -6.31 -10.80 -4.44
CA GLN A 101 -5.54 -10.63 -3.20
C GLN A 101 -6.43 -10.33 -1.98
N GLY A 102 -7.76 -10.39 -2.11
CA GLY A 102 -8.70 -10.11 -1.02
C GLY A 102 -8.68 -8.65 -0.54
N LEU A 103 -8.28 -7.71 -1.39
CA LEU A 103 -8.30 -6.28 -1.13
C LEU A 103 -9.67 -5.72 -1.53
N ALA A 104 -10.29 -4.93 -0.66
CA ALA A 104 -11.45 -4.13 -1.10
C ALA A 104 -10.95 -2.92 -1.90
N LEU A 105 -11.60 -2.66 -3.03
CA LEU A 105 -11.30 -1.55 -3.93
C LEU A 105 -12.30 -0.43 -3.71
N HIS A 106 -11.80 0.79 -3.48
CA HIS A 106 -12.57 2.03 -3.30
C HIS A 106 -12.21 3.07 -4.35
#